data_AF-A0AAE9MUP2-F1
#
_entry.id   AF-A0AAE9MUP2-F1
#
_cell.length_a   1.000
_cell.length_b   1.000
_cell.length_c   1.000
_cell.angle_alpha   90.00
_cell.angle_beta   90.00
_cell.angle_gamma   90.00
#
_symmetry.space_group_name_H-M   'P 1'
#
loop_
_entity.id
_entity.type
_entity.pdbx_description
1 polymer ?
#
loop_
_entity_poly.entity_id
_entity_poly.type
_entity_poly.pdbx_seq_one_letter_code
_entity_poly.pdbx_strand_id
1 'polypeptide(L)'
;MLTALKNNCSLTFYRQATVRSTGISVSYAGSFSAVPLSGVSFSTMSTTNRHNAQLNDYLANFNDLRISDVQRYDLSSPNSVARSIGVKRAWMYEKADIEMGGGGSANWNTEEKAQIMEHDTVRGAEGHHQQSVAYHPEEQTNPDNIKFYKSREQHRNEGHGGSFQNESNKPMIDKNEMLEKTNAKRVLKNELQGLGLVAAIGTGVGLTIGFITTLARSGVTPDTLKFAAATGLKNGIESGLLSVVGYGIGRTIGEVTSQAVLGILGNVGVTITDNILKMVNMSAVGLLTIAVFSTYQFLKLRLKVVGTKAALIQTGKQALFSLSLLAVSIAAQGIYGGWAGIIVSIGIGIIIITYSVASSVHQRHFVEKIRIYTIKKCYPFFLV
;
A
#
# COMPACT_ATOMS: atom_id res chain seq x y z
N MET A 1 -27.41 -39.55 62.09
CA MET A 1 -27.50 -39.15 60.66
C MET A 1 -26.30 -38.29 60.25
N LEU A 2 -25.09 -38.65 60.70
CA LEU A 2 -23.86 -37.82 60.63
C LEU A 2 -22.74 -38.50 59.82
N THR A 3 -23.08 -39.53 59.05
CA THR A 3 -22.10 -40.45 58.44
C THR A 3 -22.25 -40.59 56.92
N ALA A 4 -22.73 -39.53 56.25
CA ALA A 4 -22.90 -39.51 54.78
C ALA A 4 -22.35 -38.24 54.09
N LEU A 5 -21.54 -37.43 54.79
CA LEU A 5 -20.89 -36.22 54.23
C LEU A 5 -19.38 -36.37 54.07
N LYS A 6 -18.86 -37.60 54.01
CA LYS A 6 -17.41 -37.84 53.91
C LYS A 6 -16.90 -37.93 52.46
N ASN A 7 -17.78 -38.08 51.47
CA ASN A 7 -17.40 -38.21 50.06
C ASN A 7 -18.33 -37.37 49.17
N ASN A 8 -17.75 -36.48 48.35
CA ASN A 8 -18.38 -35.65 47.31
C ASN A 8 -18.82 -34.23 47.72
N CYS A 9 -17.86 -33.33 47.87
CA CYS A 9 -17.79 -32.04 47.17
C CYS A 9 -16.65 -31.23 47.78
N SER A 10 -15.46 -31.32 47.17
CA SER A 10 -14.47 -30.27 47.35
C SER A 10 -15.09 -28.98 46.79
N LEU A 11 -15.51 -28.08 47.68
CA LEU A 11 -15.97 -26.75 47.37
C LEU A 11 -14.77 -25.87 47.00
N THR A 12 -14.08 -26.20 45.91
CA THR A 12 -13.22 -25.22 45.24
C THR A 12 -14.12 -24.18 44.57
N PHE A 13 -14.56 -23.19 45.35
CA PHE A 13 -15.26 -21.97 44.90
C PHE A 13 -14.46 -21.11 43.89
N TYR A 14 -13.21 -21.52 43.60
CA TYR A 14 -12.28 -20.88 42.69
C TYR A 14 -12.19 -21.52 41.31
N ARG A 15 -13.06 -22.46 40.95
CA ARG A 15 -13.13 -22.88 39.54
C ARG A 15 -13.85 -21.79 38.76
N GLN A 16 -13.07 -20.90 38.15
CA GLN A 16 -13.56 -19.99 37.11
C GLN A 16 -14.38 -20.83 36.13
N ALA A 17 -15.68 -20.56 36.03
CA ALA A 17 -16.52 -21.23 35.05
C ALA A 17 -15.83 -21.04 33.70
N THR A 18 -15.39 -22.13 33.07
CA THR A 18 -14.86 -22.11 31.71
C THR A 18 -15.99 -21.69 30.80
N VAL A 19 -16.13 -20.38 30.62
CA VAL A 19 -17.06 -19.79 29.68
C VAL A 19 -16.57 -20.25 28.30
N ARG A 20 -17.35 -21.12 27.64
CA ARG A 20 -17.29 -21.27 26.19
C ARG A 20 -17.79 -19.94 25.60
N SER A 21 -16.90 -18.95 25.59
CA SER A 21 -17.19 -17.63 25.04
C SER A 21 -17.16 -17.77 23.52
N THR A 22 -18.29 -17.46 22.90
CA THR A 22 -18.43 -17.20 21.46
C THR A 22 -17.86 -15.83 21.06
N GLY A 23 -16.96 -15.25 21.86
CA GLY A 23 -16.39 -13.93 21.61
C GLY A 23 -15.34 -13.95 20.52
N ILE A 24 -15.32 -12.92 19.66
CA ILE A 24 -14.35 -12.68 18.58
C ILE A 24 -12.96 -13.14 19.01
N SER A 25 -12.45 -14.16 18.32
CA SER A 25 -11.04 -14.53 18.38
C SER A 25 -10.24 -13.48 17.62
N VAL A 26 -9.01 -13.19 18.06
CA VAL A 26 -8.00 -12.41 17.31
C VAL A 26 -7.90 -12.84 15.84
N SER A 27 -8.25 -14.08 15.57
CA SER A 27 -8.29 -14.70 14.25
C SER A 27 -9.29 -14.08 13.25
N TYR A 28 -10.18 -13.15 13.66
CA TYR A 28 -11.00 -12.36 12.73
C TYR A 28 -10.27 -11.13 12.14
N ALA A 29 -9.06 -10.79 12.59
CA ALA A 29 -8.31 -9.66 12.05
C ALA A 29 -8.04 -9.78 10.55
N GLY A 30 -7.78 -11.00 10.05
CA GLY A 30 -7.63 -11.28 8.62
C GLY A 30 -8.91 -11.12 7.80
N SER A 31 -10.08 -11.23 8.45
CA SER A 31 -11.36 -11.05 7.80
C SER A 31 -11.64 -9.60 7.47
N PHE A 32 -11.25 -8.68 8.34
CA PHE A 32 -11.53 -7.25 8.17
C PHE A 32 -10.45 -6.50 7.39
N SER A 33 -9.25 -7.08 7.25
CA SER A 33 -8.15 -6.45 6.51
C SER A 33 -8.14 -6.79 5.02
N ALA A 34 -8.59 -7.97 4.59
CA ALA A 34 -8.44 -8.45 3.20
C ALA A 34 -8.98 -7.46 2.14
N VAL A 35 -10.18 -6.93 2.34
CA VAL A 35 -10.80 -5.98 1.40
C VAL A 35 -10.03 -4.64 1.36
N PRO A 36 -9.82 -3.92 2.49
CA PRO A 36 -8.97 -2.73 2.50
C PRO A 36 -7.57 -2.94 1.90
N LEU A 37 -6.91 -4.06 2.23
CA LEU A 37 -5.57 -4.38 1.72
C LEU A 37 -5.56 -4.51 0.20
N SER A 38 -6.54 -5.21 -0.36
CA SER A 38 -6.66 -5.34 -1.81
C SER A 38 -6.93 -3.99 -2.50
N GLY A 39 -7.74 -3.12 -1.89
CA GLY A 39 -7.99 -1.78 -2.40
C GLY A 39 -6.73 -0.90 -2.42
N VAL A 40 -5.95 -0.90 -1.33
CA VAL A 40 -4.67 -0.19 -1.27
C VAL A 40 -3.67 -0.75 -2.27
N SER A 41 -3.53 -2.08 -2.34
CA SER A 41 -2.63 -2.75 -3.29
C SER A 41 -2.95 -2.37 -4.74
N PHE A 42 -4.24 -2.40 -5.12
CA PHE A 42 -4.68 -1.99 -6.44
C PHE A 42 -4.38 -0.51 -6.72
N SER A 43 -4.65 0.38 -5.76
CA SER A 43 -4.40 1.81 -5.92
C SER A 43 -2.91 2.12 -6.11
N THR A 44 -2.05 1.46 -5.32
CA THR A 44 -0.60 1.62 -5.47
C THR A 44 -0.14 1.09 -6.82
N MET A 45 -0.55 -0.12 -7.19
CA MET A 45 -0.22 -0.73 -8.48
C MET A 45 -0.67 0.13 -9.67
N SER A 46 -1.91 0.62 -9.66
CA SER A 46 -2.45 1.50 -10.72
C SER A 46 -1.60 2.77 -10.87
N THR A 47 -1.17 3.35 -9.74
CA THR A 47 -0.34 4.54 -9.75
C THR A 47 1.07 4.24 -10.26
N THR A 48 1.68 3.13 -9.82
CA THR A 48 2.98 2.66 -10.34
C THR A 48 2.93 2.41 -11.84
N ASN A 49 1.88 1.74 -12.34
CA ASN A 49 1.71 1.49 -13.78
C ASN A 49 1.56 2.79 -14.56
N ARG A 50 0.79 3.76 -14.04
CA ARG A 50 0.65 5.08 -14.67
C ARG A 50 1.99 5.83 -14.73
N HIS A 51 2.77 5.77 -13.66
CA HIS A 51 4.12 6.35 -13.65
C HIS A 51 5.02 5.70 -14.71
N ASN A 52 5.04 4.37 -14.78
CA ASN A 52 5.86 3.66 -15.76
C ASN A 52 5.40 3.90 -17.21
N ALA A 53 4.09 3.92 -17.46
CA ALA A 53 3.53 4.25 -18.76
C ALA A 53 3.95 5.66 -19.21
N GLN A 54 3.80 6.65 -18.33
CA GLN A 54 4.21 8.02 -18.64
C GLN A 54 5.71 8.13 -18.96
N LEU A 55 6.58 7.44 -18.19
CA LEU A 55 8.01 7.40 -18.49
C LEU A 55 8.27 6.80 -19.88
N ASN A 56 7.66 5.65 -20.17
CA ASN A 56 7.84 4.94 -21.44
C ASN A 56 7.38 5.79 -22.62
N ASP A 57 6.27 6.53 -22.48
CA ASP A 57 5.77 7.44 -23.51
C ASP A 57 6.77 8.57 -23.81
N TYR A 58 7.37 9.17 -22.76
CA TYR A 58 8.43 10.18 -22.96
C TYR A 58 9.66 9.58 -23.62
N LEU A 59 10.16 8.43 -23.12
CA LEU A 59 11.36 7.81 -23.66
C LEU A 59 11.18 7.39 -25.12
N ALA A 60 10.03 6.80 -25.47
CA ALA A 60 9.71 6.43 -26.85
C ALA A 60 9.71 7.66 -27.76
N ASN A 61 8.91 8.69 -27.40
CA ASN A 61 8.83 9.92 -28.18
C ASN A 61 10.18 10.62 -28.33
N PHE A 62 10.94 10.76 -27.24
CA PHE A 62 12.20 11.49 -27.27
C PHE A 62 13.29 10.72 -28.02
N ASN A 63 13.36 9.40 -27.89
CA ASN A 63 14.31 8.60 -28.68
C ASN A 63 13.96 8.63 -30.18
N ASP A 64 12.68 8.59 -30.55
CA ASP A 64 12.25 8.75 -31.94
C ASP A 64 12.63 10.12 -32.51
N LEU A 65 12.46 11.18 -31.71
CA LEU A 65 12.90 12.53 -32.08
C LEU A 65 14.42 12.62 -32.26
N ARG A 66 15.20 12.00 -31.36
CA ARG A 66 16.67 11.96 -31.47
C ARG A 66 17.11 11.29 -32.78
N ILE A 67 16.51 10.14 -33.12
CA ILE A 67 16.79 9.43 -34.37
C ILE A 67 16.39 10.28 -35.58
N SER A 68 15.21 10.91 -35.54
CA SER A 68 14.72 11.76 -36.62
C SER A 68 15.61 12.98 -36.84
N ASP A 69 16.13 13.59 -35.76
CA ASP A 69 17.01 14.75 -35.85
C ASP A 69 18.35 14.40 -36.52
N VAL A 70 18.94 13.25 -36.16
CA VAL A 70 20.19 12.76 -36.80
C VAL A 70 20.00 12.49 -38.29
N GLN A 71 18.83 12.02 -38.72
CA GLN A 71 18.53 11.78 -40.14
C GLN A 71 18.21 13.06 -40.92
N ARG A 72 17.66 14.07 -40.25
CA ARG A 72 17.16 15.29 -40.89
C ARG A 72 18.24 16.34 -41.12
N TYR A 73 19.22 16.42 -40.21
CA TYR A 73 20.23 17.47 -40.23
C TYR A 73 21.58 16.92 -40.68
N ASP A 74 22.31 17.72 -41.46
CA ASP A 74 23.72 17.46 -41.73
C ASP A 74 24.54 17.77 -40.47
N LEU A 75 25.14 16.72 -39.90
CA LEU A 75 25.97 16.76 -38.70
C LEU A 75 27.46 16.62 -39.00
N SER A 76 27.86 16.67 -40.28
CA SER A 76 29.28 16.57 -40.67
C SER A 76 30.10 17.81 -40.30
N SER A 77 29.43 18.94 -40.05
CA SER A 77 30.06 20.21 -39.68
C SER A 77 29.16 21.03 -38.74
N PRO A 78 29.71 22.03 -38.03
CA PRO A 78 28.93 22.87 -37.14
C PRO A 78 27.75 23.58 -37.83
N ASN A 79 26.54 23.33 -37.35
CA ASN A 79 25.28 23.80 -37.91
C ASN A 79 24.42 24.45 -36.81
N SER A 80 24.13 25.75 -36.96
CA SER A 80 23.37 26.52 -35.97
C SER A 80 21.95 25.99 -35.72
N VAL A 81 21.31 25.46 -36.76
CA VAL A 81 19.96 24.86 -36.65
C VAL A 81 20.04 23.56 -35.87
N ALA A 82 20.98 22.67 -36.20
CA ALA A 82 21.18 21.41 -35.48
C ALA A 82 21.48 21.62 -33.99
N ARG A 83 22.34 22.60 -33.67
CA ARG A 83 22.64 23.01 -32.29
C ARG A 83 21.40 23.48 -31.54
N SER A 84 20.56 24.30 -32.19
CA SER A 84 19.33 24.80 -31.59
C SER A 84 18.33 23.68 -31.29
N ILE A 85 18.32 22.64 -32.12
CA ILE A 85 17.49 21.44 -31.93
C ILE A 85 17.98 20.64 -30.73
N GLY A 86 19.28 20.41 -30.56
CA GLY A 86 19.80 19.74 -29.36
C GLY A 86 19.39 20.44 -28.06
N VAL A 87 19.49 21.78 -28.03
CA VAL A 87 19.02 22.59 -26.90
C VAL A 87 17.50 22.47 -26.70
N LYS A 88 16.72 22.51 -27.78
CA LYS A 88 15.26 22.33 -27.72
C LYS A 88 14.88 20.96 -27.15
N ARG A 89 15.54 19.88 -27.59
CA ARG A 89 15.32 18.53 -27.05
C ARG A 89 15.66 18.48 -25.57
N ALA A 90 16.79 19.06 -25.16
CA ALA A 90 17.16 19.11 -23.76
C ALA A 90 16.10 19.83 -22.89
N TRP A 91 15.50 20.92 -23.37
CA TRP A 91 14.37 21.57 -22.67
C TRP A 91 13.13 20.68 -22.57
N MET A 92 12.83 19.87 -23.60
CA MET A 92 11.73 18.89 -23.52
C MET A 92 11.98 17.86 -22.41
N TYR A 93 13.22 17.42 -22.23
CA TYR A 93 13.60 16.54 -21.10
C TYR A 93 13.47 17.24 -19.75
N GLU A 94 13.84 18.53 -19.63
CA GLU A 94 13.62 19.29 -18.38
C GLU A 94 12.13 19.34 -18.02
N LYS A 95 11.28 19.65 -19.00
CA LYS A 95 9.83 19.69 -18.81
C LYS A 95 9.27 18.34 -18.41
N ALA A 96 9.65 17.26 -19.10
CA ALA A 96 9.20 15.91 -18.76
C ALA A 96 9.63 15.49 -17.34
N ASP A 97 10.88 15.80 -16.95
CA ASP A 97 11.35 15.53 -15.59
C ASP A 97 10.49 16.26 -14.54
N ILE A 98 10.20 17.54 -14.78
CA ILE A 98 9.35 18.37 -13.90
C ILE A 98 7.92 17.85 -13.84
N GLU A 99 7.32 17.48 -14.99
CA GLU A 99 5.99 16.86 -15.08
C GLU A 99 5.92 15.55 -14.29
N MET A 100 7.02 14.81 -14.23
CA MET A 100 7.13 13.60 -13.41
C MET A 100 7.41 13.86 -11.92
N GLY A 101 7.61 15.12 -11.51
CA GLY A 101 7.88 15.53 -10.13
C GLY A 101 9.36 15.68 -9.79
N GLY A 102 10.23 15.72 -10.80
CA GLY A 102 11.66 15.90 -10.70
C GLY A 102 12.09 17.37 -10.51
N GLY A 103 13.39 17.59 -10.59
CA GLY A 103 14.04 18.89 -10.39
C GLY A 103 14.55 19.55 -11.67
N GLY A 104 14.56 18.81 -12.78
CA GLY A 104 15.38 19.09 -13.94
C GLY A 104 16.87 18.91 -13.67
N SER A 105 17.70 18.93 -14.72
CA SER A 105 19.14 18.71 -14.61
C SER A 105 19.90 19.83 -13.90
N ALA A 106 19.29 21.03 -13.78
CA ALA A 106 19.87 22.19 -13.11
C ALA A 106 19.27 22.46 -11.71
N ASN A 107 18.45 21.55 -11.17
CA ASN A 107 17.71 21.75 -9.92
C ASN A 107 16.95 23.09 -9.91
N TRP A 108 15.97 23.20 -10.81
CA TRP A 108 15.11 24.38 -10.93
C TRP A 108 14.30 24.59 -9.65
N ASN A 109 14.16 25.84 -9.21
CA ASN A 109 13.28 26.21 -8.11
C ASN A 109 11.80 26.22 -8.57
N THR A 110 10.86 26.51 -7.66
CA THR A 110 9.43 26.44 -7.94
C THR A 110 9.00 27.38 -9.07
N GLU A 111 9.51 28.61 -9.08
CA GLU A 111 9.19 29.64 -10.07
C GLU A 111 9.79 29.29 -11.45
N GLU A 112 11.01 28.77 -11.47
CA GLU A 112 11.70 28.30 -12.68
C GLU A 112 10.98 27.09 -13.27
N LYS A 113 10.53 26.15 -12.43
CA LYS A 113 9.71 25.01 -12.89
C LYS A 113 8.40 25.49 -13.52
N ALA A 114 7.73 26.47 -12.91
CA ALA A 114 6.51 27.04 -13.48
C ALA A 114 6.77 27.67 -14.86
N GLN A 115 7.87 28.40 -15.02
CA GLN A 115 8.28 28.96 -16.32
C GLN A 115 8.53 27.85 -17.37
N ILE A 116 9.20 26.76 -17.00
CA ILE A 116 9.42 25.63 -17.93
C ILE A 116 8.09 24.99 -18.33
N MET A 117 7.13 24.89 -17.41
CA MET A 117 5.81 24.35 -17.71
C MET A 117 5.01 25.23 -18.68
N GLU A 118 5.09 26.56 -18.52
CA GLU A 118 4.31 27.54 -19.27
C GLU A 118 4.97 27.97 -20.60
N HIS A 119 6.29 28.08 -20.63
CA HIS A 119 7.06 28.69 -21.72
C HIS A 119 8.12 27.75 -22.30
N ASP A 120 8.16 26.49 -21.86
CA ASP A 120 9.15 25.46 -22.23
C ASP A 120 10.61 25.81 -21.88
N THR A 121 10.87 26.97 -21.27
CA THR A 121 12.20 27.51 -20.98
C THR A 121 12.17 28.44 -19.76
N VAL A 122 13.34 28.75 -19.19
CA VAL A 122 13.51 29.76 -18.14
C VAL A 122 14.17 31.00 -18.74
N ARG A 123 13.63 32.18 -18.43
CA ARG A 123 14.24 33.44 -18.91
C ARG A 123 15.65 33.61 -18.34
N GLY A 124 16.62 33.83 -19.22
CA GLY A 124 18.03 34.05 -18.86
C GLY A 124 18.86 32.77 -18.69
N ALA A 125 18.21 31.60 -18.70
CA ALA A 125 18.91 30.33 -18.75
C ALA A 125 19.39 30.00 -20.16
N GLU A 126 20.55 29.37 -20.26
CA GLU A 126 21.17 29.01 -21.55
C GLU A 126 21.58 27.54 -21.55
N GLY A 127 21.28 26.84 -22.65
CA GLY A 127 21.78 25.49 -22.92
C GLY A 127 23.16 25.55 -23.56
N HIS A 128 24.12 24.81 -23.00
CA HIS A 128 25.51 24.75 -23.44
C HIS A 128 25.90 23.31 -23.80
N HIS A 129 26.49 23.13 -24.99
CA HIS A 129 27.10 21.87 -25.43
C HIS A 129 28.35 21.56 -24.60
N GLN A 130 28.33 20.49 -23.81
CA GLN A 130 29.42 20.05 -22.92
C GLN A 130 30.66 19.61 -23.70
N GLN A 131 30.47 18.89 -24.80
CA GLN A 131 31.47 18.60 -25.81
C GLN A 131 31.32 19.61 -26.94
N SER A 132 32.42 20.29 -27.25
CA SER A 132 32.46 21.31 -28.29
C SER A 132 32.06 20.74 -29.65
N VAL A 133 31.00 21.30 -30.21
CA VAL A 133 30.47 20.94 -31.53
C VAL A 133 31.42 21.22 -32.68
N ALA A 134 32.46 22.03 -32.45
CA ALA A 134 33.51 22.27 -33.44
C ALA A 134 34.35 21.01 -33.70
N TYR A 135 34.54 20.19 -32.66
CA TYR A 135 35.31 18.94 -32.71
C TYR A 135 34.43 17.69 -32.70
N HIS A 136 33.19 17.83 -32.24
CA HIS A 136 32.17 16.79 -32.19
C HIS A 136 30.88 17.25 -32.89
N PRO A 137 30.92 17.55 -34.20
CA PRO A 137 29.74 18.01 -34.93
C PRO A 137 28.61 16.97 -34.98
N GLU A 138 28.90 15.69 -34.80
CA GLU A 138 27.94 14.60 -34.66
C GLU A 138 27.05 14.73 -33.41
N GLU A 139 27.51 15.45 -32.37
CA GLU A 139 26.81 15.59 -31.09
C GLU A 139 25.93 16.85 -30.99
N GLN A 140 25.73 17.56 -32.09
CA GLN A 140 25.06 18.86 -32.10
C GLN A 140 23.57 18.81 -31.74
N THR A 141 22.90 17.74 -32.17
CA THR A 141 21.48 17.48 -31.88
C THR A 141 21.30 16.64 -30.61
N ASN A 142 22.38 16.14 -30.01
CA ASN A 142 22.30 15.25 -28.88
C ASN A 142 21.89 16.03 -27.60
N PRO A 143 20.70 15.79 -27.02
CA PRO A 143 20.29 16.46 -25.79
C PRO A 143 21.16 16.10 -24.58
N ASP A 144 21.83 14.95 -24.60
CA ASP A 144 22.72 14.54 -23.51
C ASP A 144 23.97 15.43 -23.46
N ASN A 145 24.34 16.01 -24.60
CA ASN A 145 25.42 16.98 -24.68
C ASN A 145 25.03 18.36 -24.11
N ILE A 146 23.78 18.58 -23.67
CA ILE A 146 23.33 19.90 -23.20
C ILE A 146 23.26 19.97 -21.67
N LYS A 147 23.98 20.95 -21.12
CA LYS A 147 23.82 21.41 -19.74
C LYS A 147 23.18 22.79 -19.71
N PHE A 148 22.23 22.99 -18.81
CA PHE A 148 21.64 24.30 -18.57
C PHE A 148 22.41 25.07 -17.49
N TYR A 149 22.65 26.35 -17.77
CA TYR A 149 23.15 27.34 -16.83
C TYR A 149 22.06 28.38 -16.60
N LYS A 150 21.85 28.80 -15.35
CA LYS A 150 20.74 29.67 -14.98
C LYS A 150 20.95 31.14 -15.37
N SER A 151 22.19 31.52 -15.68
CA SER A 151 22.53 32.86 -16.17
C SER A 151 23.70 32.81 -17.16
N ARG A 152 23.81 33.87 -17.98
CA ARG A 152 24.95 34.08 -18.90
C ARG A 152 26.29 34.13 -18.18
N GLU A 153 26.32 34.72 -16.99
CA GLU A 153 27.53 34.78 -16.16
C GLU A 153 27.95 33.40 -15.68
N GLN A 154 26.98 32.60 -15.20
CA GLN A 154 27.23 31.23 -14.79
C GLN A 154 27.72 30.39 -15.97
N HIS A 155 27.09 30.53 -17.14
CA HIS A 155 27.53 29.87 -18.38
C HIS A 155 28.97 30.24 -18.75
N ARG A 156 29.33 31.53 -18.67
CA ARG A 156 30.71 31.99 -18.93
C ARG A 156 31.70 31.39 -17.94
N ASN A 157 31.40 31.44 -16.65
CA ASN A 157 32.34 31.07 -15.59
C ASN A 157 32.45 29.54 -15.45
N GLU A 158 31.32 28.83 -15.40
CA GLU A 158 31.28 27.39 -15.18
C GLU A 158 31.27 26.57 -16.47
N GLY A 159 30.70 27.07 -17.57
CA GLY A 159 30.73 26.40 -18.87
C GLY A 159 32.08 26.55 -19.56
N HIS A 160 32.60 27.78 -19.55
CA HIS A 160 33.80 28.15 -20.29
C HIS A 160 34.98 28.64 -19.42
N GLY A 161 34.96 28.46 -18.10
CA GLY A 161 36.11 28.81 -17.26
C GLY A 161 36.50 30.31 -17.29
N GLY A 162 35.52 31.19 -17.49
CA GLY A 162 35.71 32.65 -17.46
C GLY A 162 35.90 33.32 -18.84
N SER A 163 36.03 32.56 -19.93
CA SER A 163 36.12 33.11 -21.29
C SER A 163 35.45 32.21 -22.31
N PHE A 164 34.49 32.73 -23.09
CA PHE A 164 33.80 31.98 -24.16
C PHE A 164 34.73 31.45 -25.27
N GLN A 165 35.99 31.89 -25.32
CA GLN A 165 37.01 31.35 -26.23
C GLN A 165 37.55 29.99 -25.77
N ASN A 166 37.35 29.63 -24.51
CA ASN A 166 37.78 28.34 -23.98
C ASN A 166 36.88 27.23 -24.49
N GLU A 167 37.49 26.13 -24.91
CA GLU A 167 36.80 24.94 -25.37
C GLU A 167 36.15 24.18 -24.21
N SER A 168 35.01 23.53 -24.50
CA SER A 168 34.34 22.62 -23.58
C SER A 168 34.55 21.17 -24.02
N ASN A 169 35.01 20.33 -23.10
CA ASN A 169 35.02 18.87 -23.26
C ASN A 169 34.70 18.22 -21.92
N LYS A 170 33.44 18.32 -21.53
CA LYS A 170 32.92 17.77 -20.27
C LYS A 170 32.05 16.54 -20.54
N PRO A 171 31.91 15.64 -19.55
CA PRO A 171 31.00 14.51 -19.66
C PRO A 171 29.57 14.96 -19.98
N MET A 172 28.91 14.21 -20.86
CA MET A 172 27.49 14.38 -21.16
C MET A 172 26.61 13.96 -19.98
N ILE A 173 25.37 14.42 -20.00
CA ILE A 173 24.34 14.10 -19.01
C ILE A 173 23.33 13.17 -19.69
N ASP A 174 23.26 11.90 -19.27
CA ASP A 174 22.23 11.00 -19.80
C ASP A 174 20.83 11.47 -19.39
N LYS A 175 20.10 12.03 -20.35
CA LYS A 175 18.76 12.57 -20.11
C LYS A 175 17.71 11.47 -19.96
N ASN A 176 17.92 10.30 -20.57
CA ASN A 176 17.04 9.15 -20.36
C ASN A 176 17.19 8.64 -18.92
N GLU A 177 18.43 8.44 -18.46
CA GLU A 177 18.72 8.02 -17.09
C GLU A 177 18.19 9.03 -16.05
N MET A 178 18.21 10.32 -16.36
CA MET A 178 17.58 11.35 -15.53
C MET A 178 16.08 11.09 -15.33
N LEU A 179 15.34 10.85 -16.41
CA LEU A 179 13.90 10.55 -16.36
C LEU A 179 13.64 9.22 -15.61
N GLU A 180 14.46 8.20 -15.85
CA GLU A 180 14.38 6.92 -15.16
C GLU A 180 14.60 7.07 -13.65
N LYS A 181 15.59 7.85 -13.22
CA LYS A 181 15.85 8.15 -11.80
C LYS A 181 14.68 8.85 -11.14
N THR A 182 14.10 9.85 -11.81
CA THR A 182 12.90 10.55 -11.31
C THR A 182 11.71 9.61 -11.20
N ASN A 183 11.49 8.76 -12.20
CA ASN A 183 10.44 7.76 -12.17
C ASN A 183 10.65 6.73 -11.04
N ALA A 184 11.88 6.22 -10.88
CA ALA A 184 12.22 5.28 -9.81
C ALA A 184 11.94 5.88 -8.43
N LYS A 185 12.27 7.17 -8.22
CA LYS A 185 12.00 7.87 -6.96
C LYS A 185 10.51 7.99 -6.65
N ARG A 186 9.68 8.40 -7.62
CA ARG A 186 8.23 8.53 -7.41
C ARG A 186 7.54 7.16 -7.26
N VAL A 187 7.98 6.14 -7.99
CA VAL A 187 7.52 4.76 -7.83
C VAL A 187 7.88 4.25 -6.43
N LEU A 188 9.14 4.38 -6.00
CA LEU A 188 9.56 3.97 -4.66
C LEU A 188 8.74 4.67 -3.57
N LYS A 189 8.50 5.98 -3.71
CA LYS A 189 7.65 6.74 -2.78
C LYS A 189 6.23 6.18 -2.73
N ASN A 190 5.62 5.90 -3.87
CA ASN A 190 4.28 5.34 -3.97
C ASN A 190 4.19 3.93 -3.35
N GLU A 191 5.18 3.06 -3.60
CA GLU A 191 5.27 1.72 -3.01
C GLU A 191 5.44 1.78 -1.48
N LEU A 192 6.31 2.66 -0.97
CA LEU A 192 6.50 2.86 0.47
C LEU A 192 5.25 3.43 1.14
N GLN A 193 4.53 4.35 0.48
CA GLN A 193 3.25 4.86 0.96
C GLN A 193 2.19 3.76 1.03
N GLY A 194 2.09 2.93 -0.02
CA GLY A 194 1.20 1.77 -0.05
C GLY A 194 1.51 0.78 1.08
N LEU A 195 2.77 0.41 1.24
CA LEU A 195 3.28 -0.48 2.28
C LEU A 195 3.02 0.07 3.70
N GLY A 196 3.25 1.37 3.91
CA GLY A 196 2.96 2.03 5.18
C GLY A 196 1.48 2.03 5.51
N LEU A 197 0.62 2.28 4.52
CA LEU A 197 -0.83 2.31 4.70
C LEU A 197 -1.39 0.92 5.05
N VAL A 198 -0.95 -0.14 4.36
CA VAL A 198 -1.39 -1.51 4.68
C VAL A 198 -0.91 -1.97 6.06
N ALA A 199 0.33 -1.62 6.45
CA ALA A 199 0.84 -1.91 7.78
C ALA A 199 0.02 -1.20 8.86
N ALA A 200 -0.33 0.07 8.63
CA ALA A 200 -1.19 0.86 9.52
C ALA A 200 -2.60 0.26 9.64
N ILE A 201 -3.23 -0.11 8.52
CA ILE A 201 -4.54 -0.79 8.50
C ILE A 201 -4.48 -2.09 9.30
N GLY A 202 -3.51 -2.94 9.01
CA GLY A 202 -3.30 -4.21 9.73
C GLY A 202 -3.14 -3.99 11.23
N THR A 203 -2.29 -3.04 11.60
CA THR A 203 -2.01 -2.69 12.99
C THR A 203 -3.25 -2.17 13.71
N GLY A 204 -3.98 -1.23 13.11
CA GLY A 204 -5.19 -0.65 13.68
C GLY A 204 -6.28 -1.70 13.91
N VAL A 205 -6.50 -2.58 12.93
CA VAL A 205 -7.47 -3.69 13.04
C VAL A 205 -7.06 -4.65 14.17
N GLY A 206 -5.80 -5.09 14.19
CA GLY A 206 -5.30 -6.02 15.22
C GLY A 206 -5.35 -5.43 16.63
N LEU A 207 -4.98 -4.16 16.78
CA LEU A 207 -5.03 -3.42 18.03
C LEU A 207 -6.45 -3.34 18.55
N THR A 208 -7.37 -2.86 17.71
CA THR A 208 -8.79 -2.67 18.07
C THR A 208 -9.41 -3.98 18.52
N ILE A 209 -9.22 -5.06 17.75
CA ILE A 209 -9.77 -6.38 18.10
C ILE A 209 -9.14 -6.89 19.40
N GLY A 210 -7.82 -6.80 19.57
CA GLY A 210 -7.15 -7.26 20.78
C GLY A 210 -7.58 -6.51 22.03
N PHE A 211 -7.70 -5.19 21.94
CA PHE A 211 -8.11 -4.34 23.04
C PHE A 211 -9.57 -4.60 23.44
N ILE A 212 -10.49 -4.50 22.48
CA ILE A 212 -11.93 -4.63 22.71
C ILE A 212 -12.29 -6.02 23.22
N THR A 213 -11.74 -7.09 22.62
CA THR A 213 -12.03 -8.46 23.07
C THR A 213 -11.54 -8.73 24.48
N THR A 214 -10.42 -8.12 24.87
CA THR A 214 -9.89 -8.22 26.24
C THR A 214 -10.80 -7.53 27.24
N LEU A 215 -11.25 -6.30 26.95
CA LEU A 215 -12.19 -5.59 27.82
C LEU A 215 -13.55 -6.28 27.88
N ALA A 216 -14.06 -6.81 26.76
CA ALA A 216 -15.34 -7.49 26.73
C ALA A 216 -15.37 -8.76 27.60
N ARG A 217 -14.23 -9.46 27.70
CA ARG A 217 -14.09 -10.66 28.56
C ARG A 217 -13.80 -10.29 30.00
N SER A 218 -12.81 -9.43 30.22
CA SER A 218 -12.25 -9.15 31.55
C SER A 218 -12.92 -7.99 32.27
N GLY A 219 -13.74 -7.20 31.57
CA GLY A 219 -14.43 -6.01 32.12
C GLY A 219 -13.50 -4.81 32.19
N VAL A 220 -14.05 -3.67 32.62
CA VAL A 220 -13.32 -2.40 32.68
C VAL A 220 -12.85 -2.14 34.10
N THR A 221 -11.54 -2.32 34.32
CA THR A 221 -10.81 -2.00 35.55
C THR A 221 -9.42 -1.46 35.17
N PRO A 222 -8.70 -0.76 36.06
CA PRO A 222 -7.36 -0.26 35.75
C PRO A 222 -6.37 -1.35 35.30
N ASP A 223 -6.41 -2.53 35.91
CA ASP A 223 -5.50 -3.64 35.56
C ASP A 223 -5.90 -4.30 34.24
N THR A 224 -7.19 -4.48 33.99
CA THR A 224 -7.67 -5.03 32.71
C THR A 224 -7.44 -4.06 31.56
N LEU A 225 -7.42 -2.76 31.81
CA LEU A 225 -7.07 -1.75 30.81
C LEU A 225 -5.60 -1.88 30.37
N LYS A 226 -4.67 -2.05 31.32
CA LYS A 226 -3.25 -2.32 31.01
C LYS A 226 -3.09 -3.62 30.23
N PHE A 227 -3.79 -4.68 30.65
CA PHE A 227 -3.75 -5.97 29.97
C PHE A 227 -4.37 -5.91 28.55
N ALA A 228 -5.46 -5.16 28.38
CA ALA A 228 -6.08 -4.91 27.09
C ALA A 228 -5.17 -4.11 26.16
N ALA A 229 -4.47 -3.09 26.67
CA ALA A 229 -3.48 -2.33 25.91
C ALA A 229 -2.33 -3.22 25.45
N ALA A 230 -1.75 -4.05 26.33
CA ALA A 230 -0.67 -4.97 25.98
C ALA A 230 -1.12 -6.01 24.94
N THR A 231 -2.32 -6.58 25.11
CA THR A 231 -2.88 -7.56 24.17
C THR A 231 -3.23 -6.93 22.83
N GLY A 232 -3.79 -5.72 22.84
CA GLY A 232 -4.04 -4.90 21.66
C GLY A 232 -2.76 -4.65 20.89
N LEU A 233 -1.72 -4.12 21.54
CA LEU A 233 -0.44 -3.84 20.91
C LEU A 233 0.18 -5.08 20.26
N LYS A 234 0.21 -6.21 20.99
CA LYS A 234 0.71 -7.49 20.46
C LYS A 234 -0.02 -7.91 19.19
N ASN A 235 -1.35 -7.86 19.21
CA ASN A 235 -2.17 -8.26 18.06
C ASN A 235 -2.08 -7.25 16.92
N GLY A 236 -1.90 -5.96 17.22
CA GLY A 236 -1.64 -4.92 16.25
C GLY A 236 -0.37 -5.20 15.47
N ILE A 237 0.76 -5.42 16.15
CA ILE A 237 2.03 -5.76 15.50
C ILE A 237 1.90 -7.01 14.62
N GLU A 238 1.29 -8.08 15.15
CA GLU A 238 1.09 -9.33 14.42
C GLU A 238 0.25 -9.11 13.14
N SER A 239 -0.86 -8.39 13.26
CA SER A 239 -1.76 -8.10 12.14
C SER A 239 -1.13 -7.14 11.12
N GLY A 240 -0.34 -6.15 11.57
CA GLY A 240 0.43 -5.26 10.71
C GLY A 240 1.43 -6.03 9.84
N LEU A 241 2.15 -6.99 10.42
CA LEU A 241 3.09 -7.85 9.69
C LEU A 241 2.36 -8.72 8.66
N LEU A 242 1.24 -9.35 9.04
CA LEU A 242 0.45 -10.15 8.11
C LEU A 242 -0.13 -9.31 6.96
N SER A 243 -0.51 -8.06 7.23
CA SER A 243 -0.94 -7.11 6.19
C SER A 243 0.15 -6.77 5.20
N VAL A 244 1.41 -6.63 5.65
CA VAL A 244 2.57 -6.45 4.78
C VAL A 244 2.76 -7.67 3.87
N VAL A 245 2.60 -8.89 4.40
CA VAL A 245 2.63 -10.11 3.59
C VAL A 245 1.49 -10.11 2.56
N GLY A 246 0.27 -9.76 2.97
CA GLY A 246 -0.87 -9.61 2.07
C GLY A 246 -0.66 -8.58 0.96
N TYR A 247 0.05 -7.49 1.26
CA TYR A 247 0.42 -6.49 0.27
C TYR A 247 1.43 -7.01 -0.76
N GLY A 248 2.41 -7.81 -0.33
CA GLY A 248 3.33 -8.49 -1.26
C GLY A 248 2.60 -9.41 -2.25
N ILE A 249 1.57 -10.12 -1.78
CA ILE A 249 0.64 -10.89 -2.63
C ILE A 249 -0.09 -9.96 -3.61
N GLY A 250 -0.61 -8.85 -3.11
CA GLY A 250 -1.26 -7.83 -3.92
C GLY A 250 -0.39 -7.29 -5.05
N ARG A 251 0.89 -7.07 -4.77
CA ARG A 251 1.86 -6.55 -5.75
C ARG A 251 2.25 -7.57 -6.81
N THR A 252 2.45 -8.83 -6.41
CA THR A 252 2.87 -9.89 -7.35
C THR A 252 1.73 -10.40 -8.22
N ILE A 253 0.57 -10.66 -7.63
CA ILE A 253 -0.55 -11.32 -8.32
C ILE A 253 -1.53 -10.32 -8.91
N GLY A 254 -1.66 -9.14 -8.29
CA GLY A 254 -2.52 -8.08 -8.83
C GLY A 254 -2.14 -7.65 -10.24
N GLU A 255 -0.84 -7.57 -10.51
CA GLU A 255 -0.30 -7.12 -11.81
C GLU A 255 -0.53 -8.16 -12.91
N VAL A 256 -0.20 -9.42 -12.64
CA VAL A 256 -0.49 -10.57 -13.52
C VAL A 256 -1.98 -10.65 -13.83
N THR A 257 -2.82 -10.46 -12.81
CA THR A 257 -4.27 -10.54 -12.95
C THR A 257 -4.81 -9.42 -13.84
N SER A 258 -4.38 -8.17 -13.62
CA SER A 258 -4.82 -7.06 -14.45
C SER A 258 -4.42 -7.23 -15.91
N GLN A 259 -3.21 -7.72 -16.19
CA GLN A 259 -2.76 -7.98 -17.56
C GLN A 259 -3.56 -9.12 -18.24
N ALA A 260 -3.81 -10.21 -17.52
CA ALA A 260 -4.61 -11.32 -18.05
C ALA A 260 -6.05 -10.90 -18.37
N VAL A 261 -6.66 -10.07 -17.52
CA VAL A 261 -8.02 -9.56 -17.71
C VAL A 261 -8.11 -8.63 -18.92
N LEU A 262 -7.12 -7.74 -19.10
CA LEU A 262 -7.04 -6.86 -20.27
C LEU A 262 -7.02 -7.68 -21.57
N GLY A 263 -6.24 -8.75 -21.63
CA GLY A 263 -6.19 -9.64 -22.79
C GLY A 263 -7.49 -10.41 -23.05
N ILE A 264 -8.10 -11.00 -22.01
CA ILE A 264 -9.30 -11.84 -22.19
C ILE A 264 -10.54 -10.99 -22.50
N LEU A 265 -10.82 -9.96 -21.71
CA LEU A 265 -12.05 -9.17 -21.88
C LEU A 265 -11.98 -8.22 -23.08
N GLY A 266 -10.78 -7.74 -23.42
CA GLY A 266 -10.56 -6.95 -24.63
C GLY A 266 -10.90 -7.74 -25.89
N ASN A 267 -10.56 -9.04 -25.92
CA ASN A 267 -10.88 -9.92 -27.03
C ASN A 267 -12.37 -10.26 -27.16
N VAL A 268 -13.16 -10.10 -26.10
CA VAL A 268 -14.61 -10.36 -26.06
C VAL A 268 -15.41 -9.08 -26.30
N GLY A 269 -14.76 -7.94 -26.56
CA GLY A 269 -15.42 -6.66 -26.83
C GLY A 269 -16.09 -6.03 -25.60
N VAL A 270 -15.73 -6.48 -24.39
CA VAL A 270 -16.26 -5.93 -23.14
C VAL A 270 -15.44 -4.69 -22.77
N THR A 271 -16.11 -3.55 -22.59
CA THR A 271 -15.45 -2.32 -22.09
C THR A 271 -14.92 -2.55 -20.69
N ILE A 272 -13.58 -2.60 -20.56
CA ILE A 272 -12.92 -2.80 -19.28
C ILE A 272 -12.89 -1.46 -18.53
N THR A 273 -13.73 -1.35 -17.51
CA THR A 273 -13.74 -0.19 -16.61
C THR A 273 -12.76 -0.40 -15.45
N ASP A 274 -12.29 0.70 -14.86
CA ASP A 274 -11.46 0.66 -13.64
C ASP A 274 -12.14 -0.09 -12.49
N ASN A 275 -13.47 -0.03 -12.41
CA ASN A 275 -14.26 -0.77 -11.42
C ASN A 275 -14.13 -2.29 -11.62
N ILE A 276 -14.14 -2.76 -12.88
CA ILE A 276 -13.97 -4.19 -13.20
C ILE A 276 -12.55 -4.64 -12.83
N LEU A 277 -11.52 -3.89 -13.24
CA LEU A 277 -10.13 -4.22 -12.89
C LEU A 277 -9.93 -4.28 -11.38
N LYS A 278 -10.50 -3.31 -10.66
CA LYS A 278 -10.46 -3.27 -9.20
C LYS A 278 -11.18 -4.47 -8.58
N MET A 279 -12.37 -4.85 -9.06
CA MET A 279 -13.08 -6.05 -8.57
C MET A 279 -12.27 -7.34 -8.76
N VAL A 280 -11.67 -7.53 -9.93
CA VAL A 280 -10.91 -8.75 -10.20
C VAL A 280 -9.66 -8.80 -9.32
N ASN A 281 -8.96 -7.67 -9.18
CA ASN A 281 -7.83 -7.57 -8.26
C ASN A 281 -8.26 -7.82 -6.81
N MET A 282 -9.35 -7.21 -6.35
CA MET A 282 -9.94 -7.46 -5.03
C MET A 282 -10.26 -8.94 -4.82
N SER A 283 -10.78 -9.61 -5.84
CA SER A 283 -11.08 -11.04 -5.79
C SER A 283 -9.81 -11.87 -5.63
N ALA A 284 -8.83 -11.72 -6.53
CA ALA A 284 -7.60 -12.51 -6.51
C ALA A 284 -6.78 -12.25 -5.24
N VAL A 285 -6.50 -10.98 -4.95
CA VAL A 285 -5.71 -10.56 -3.79
C VAL A 285 -6.43 -10.86 -2.49
N GLY A 286 -7.75 -10.63 -2.44
CA GLY A 286 -8.58 -10.92 -1.28
C GLY A 286 -8.59 -12.40 -0.94
N LEU A 287 -8.81 -13.29 -1.92
CA LEU A 287 -8.81 -14.74 -1.72
C LEU A 287 -7.48 -15.26 -1.19
N LEU A 288 -6.37 -14.82 -1.79
CA LEU A 288 -5.03 -15.23 -1.39
C LEU A 288 -4.65 -14.69 -0.02
N THR A 289 -5.01 -13.45 0.28
CA THR A 289 -4.84 -12.87 1.62
C THR A 289 -5.60 -13.69 2.65
N ILE A 290 -6.87 -14.04 2.38
CA ILE A 290 -7.68 -14.90 3.26
C ILE A 290 -7.00 -16.26 3.47
N ALA A 291 -6.47 -16.88 2.41
CA ALA A 291 -5.78 -18.16 2.49
C ALA A 291 -4.52 -18.10 3.37
N VAL A 292 -3.69 -17.06 3.21
CA VAL A 292 -2.48 -16.86 4.04
C VAL A 292 -2.83 -16.62 5.50
N PHE A 293 -3.78 -15.73 5.77
CA PHE A 293 -4.22 -15.47 7.14
C PHE A 293 -4.84 -16.71 7.78
N SER A 294 -5.64 -17.48 7.04
CA SER A 294 -6.26 -18.71 7.53
C SER A 294 -5.22 -19.79 7.85
N THR A 295 -4.21 -19.93 6.99
CA THR A 295 -3.09 -20.87 7.19
C THR A 295 -2.28 -20.47 8.42
N TYR A 296 -1.93 -19.19 8.55
CA TYR A 296 -1.22 -18.67 9.72
C TYR A 296 -2.00 -18.92 11.01
N GLN A 297 -3.30 -18.63 11.03
CA GLN A 297 -4.15 -18.88 12.20
C GLN A 297 -4.25 -20.37 12.53
N PHE A 298 -4.33 -21.24 11.52
CA PHE A 298 -4.36 -22.68 11.72
C PHE A 298 -3.07 -23.17 12.38
N LEU A 299 -1.92 -22.78 11.85
CA LEU A 299 -0.60 -23.11 12.41
C LEU A 299 -0.48 -22.60 13.85
N LYS A 300 -0.90 -21.35 14.12
CA LYS A 300 -0.91 -20.77 15.46
C LYS A 300 -1.78 -21.55 16.45
N LEU A 301 -2.93 -22.07 16.02
CA LEU A 301 -3.78 -22.92 16.86
C LEU A 301 -3.14 -24.29 17.10
N ARG A 302 -2.47 -24.87 16.10
CA ARG A 302 -1.74 -26.14 16.24
C ARG A 302 -0.57 -26.03 17.23
N LEU A 303 0.17 -24.92 17.20
CA LEU A 303 1.24 -24.63 18.17
C LEU A 303 0.71 -24.50 19.61
N LYS A 304 -0.55 -24.08 19.78
CA LYS A 304 -1.24 -24.05 21.07
C LYS A 304 -1.86 -25.38 21.48
N VAL A 305 -1.49 -26.48 20.81
CA VAL A 305 -1.97 -27.85 21.10
C VAL A 305 -3.49 -27.98 20.93
N VAL A 306 -4.11 -27.15 20.08
CA VAL A 306 -5.51 -27.33 19.70
C VAL A 306 -5.60 -28.50 18.72
N GLY A 307 -6.53 -29.43 18.97
CA GLY A 307 -6.75 -30.59 18.11
C GLY A 307 -7.05 -30.19 16.65
N THR A 308 -6.54 -30.94 15.67
CA THR A 308 -6.60 -30.60 14.23
C THR A 308 -8.02 -30.28 13.77
N LYS A 309 -9.00 -31.11 14.16
CA LYS A 309 -10.41 -30.90 13.81
C LYS A 309 -10.95 -29.58 14.37
N ALA A 310 -10.64 -29.27 15.63
CA ALA A 310 -11.08 -28.03 16.27
C ALA A 310 -10.42 -26.80 15.64
N ALA A 311 -9.11 -26.87 15.38
CA ALA A 311 -8.37 -25.81 14.70
C ALA A 311 -8.94 -25.54 13.29
N LEU A 312 -9.19 -26.59 12.51
CA LEU A 312 -9.76 -26.49 11.16
C LEU A 312 -11.18 -25.92 11.16
N ILE A 313 -12.04 -26.36 12.09
CA ILE A 313 -13.40 -25.82 12.21
C ILE A 313 -13.35 -24.33 12.56
N GLN A 314 -12.44 -23.93 13.46
CA GLN A 314 -12.30 -22.54 13.88
C GLN A 314 -11.81 -21.65 12.74
N THR A 315 -10.73 -22.05 12.05
CA THR A 315 -10.18 -21.27 10.93
C THR A 315 -11.10 -21.30 9.70
N GLY A 316 -11.75 -22.43 9.42
CA GLY A 316 -12.71 -22.56 8.32
C GLY A 316 -13.91 -21.64 8.48
N LYS A 317 -14.49 -21.54 9.69
CA LYS A 317 -15.57 -20.58 9.96
C LYS A 317 -15.14 -19.12 9.72
N GLN A 318 -13.90 -18.78 10.02
CA GLN A 318 -13.35 -17.44 9.78
C GLN A 318 -13.09 -17.18 8.31
N ALA A 319 -12.50 -18.14 7.61
CA ALA A 319 -12.28 -18.05 6.17
C ALA A 319 -13.61 -17.87 5.43
N LEU A 320 -14.64 -18.65 5.77
CA LEU A 320 -15.98 -18.50 5.18
C LEU A 320 -16.57 -17.12 5.44
N PHE A 321 -16.44 -16.60 6.67
CA PHE A 321 -16.88 -15.25 6.98
C PHE A 321 -16.13 -14.20 6.14
N SER A 322 -14.80 -14.30 6.04
CA SER A 322 -14.01 -13.40 5.18
C SER A 322 -14.43 -13.48 3.72
N LEU A 323 -14.71 -14.69 3.21
CA LEU A 323 -15.15 -14.91 1.83
C LEU A 323 -16.51 -14.27 1.58
N SER A 324 -17.45 -14.40 2.51
CA SER A 324 -18.75 -13.73 2.42
C SER A 324 -18.59 -12.21 2.42
N LEU A 325 -17.76 -11.68 3.33
CA LEU A 325 -17.48 -10.24 3.38
C LEU A 325 -16.84 -9.74 2.08
N LEU A 326 -15.86 -10.48 1.57
CA LEU A 326 -15.19 -10.20 0.30
C LEU A 326 -16.18 -10.19 -0.86
N ALA A 327 -17.06 -11.19 -0.96
CA ALA A 327 -18.06 -11.29 -2.02
C ALA A 327 -19.03 -10.10 -2.00
N VAL A 328 -19.55 -9.71 -0.82
CA VAL A 328 -20.43 -8.55 -0.67
C VAL A 328 -19.69 -7.26 -1.02
N SER A 329 -18.44 -7.11 -0.61
CA SER A 329 -17.60 -5.97 -0.97
C SER A 329 -17.29 -5.88 -2.46
N ILE A 330 -17.05 -7.01 -3.14
CA ILE A 330 -16.86 -7.05 -4.61
C ILE A 330 -18.15 -6.63 -5.31
N ALA A 331 -19.30 -7.15 -4.88
CA ALA A 331 -20.60 -6.76 -5.45
C ALA A 331 -20.85 -5.25 -5.29
N ALA A 332 -20.62 -4.72 -4.09
CA ALA A 332 -20.72 -3.28 -3.85
C ALA A 332 -19.74 -2.46 -4.69
N GLN A 333 -18.50 -2.93 -4.85
CA GLN A 333 -17.50 -2.27 -5.68
C GLN A 333 -17.91 -2.26 -7.16
N GLY A 334 -18.51 -3.34 -7.66
CA GLY A 334 -18.99 -3.43 -9.05
C GLY A 334 -20.15 -2.52 -9.34
N ILE A 335 -21.11 -2.43 -8.41
CA ILE A 335 -22.34 -1.63 -8.59
C ILE A 335 -22.05 -0.14 -8.41
N TYR A 336 -21.33 0.23 -7.36
CA TYR A 336 -21.22 1.63 -6.94
C TYR A 336 -19.84 2.26 -7.23
N GLY A 337 -18.82 1.46 -7.54
CA GLY A 337 -17.48 1.96 -7.80
C GLY A 337 -16.83 2.66 -6.61
N GLY A 338 -15.79 3.46 -6.90
CA GLY A 338 -15.12 4.31 -5.92
C GLY A 338 -14.62 3.54 -4.69
N TRP A 339 -15.06 3.95 -3.50
CA TRP A 339 -14.69 3.37 -2.20
C TRP A 339 -15.74 2.40 -1.64
N ALA A 340 -16.79 2.07 -2.41
CA ALA A 340 -17.96 1.35 -1.90
C ALA A 340 -17.62 -0.01 -1.26
N GLY A 341 -16.78 -0.83 -1.91
CA GLY A 341 -16.41 -2.14 -1.38
C GLY A 341 -15.70 -2.06 -0.03
N ILE A 342 -14.85 -1.04 0.16
CA ILE A 342 -14.13 -0.76 1.41
C ILE A 342 -15.10 -0.29 2.48
N ILE A 343 -15.98 0.66 2.16
CA ILE A 343 -17.00 1.19 3.09
C ILE A 343 -17.88 0.06 3.62
N VAL A 344 -18.36 -0.81 2.72
CA VAL A 344 -19.18 -1.97 3.08
C VAL A 344 -18.42 -2.94 3.98
N SER A 345 -17.15 -3.22 3.67
CA SER A 345 -16.31 -4.10 4.50
C SER A 345 -16.12 -3.54 5.90
N ILE A 346 -15.80 -2.25 6.01
CA ILE A 346 -15.58 -1.59 7.30
C ILE A 346 -16.88 -1.53 8.11
N GLY A 347 -17.98 -1.16 7.47
CA GLY A 347 -19.30 -1.07 8.10
C GLY A 347 -19.76 -2.41 8.69
N ILE A 348 -19.67 -3.50 7.91
CA ILE A 348 -19.98 -4.85 8.41
C ILE A 348 -19.04 -5.24 9.55
N GLY A 349 -17.76 -4.88 9.47
CA GLY A 349 -16.79 -5.11 10.54
C GLY A 349 -17.17 -4.43 11.86
N ILE A 350 -17.56 -3.15 11.80
CA ILE A 350 -18.01 -2.40 12.98
C ILE A 350 -19.26 -3.05 13.60
N ILE A 351 -20.23 -3.42 12.76
CA ILE A 351 -21.48 -4.06 13.23
C ILE A 351 -21.17 -5.36 13.98
N ILE A 352 -20.31 -6.21 13.41
CA ILE A 352 -19.98 -7.51 14.00
C ILE A 352 -19.15 -7.38 15.27
N ILE A 353 -18.19 -6.45 15.29
CA ILE A 353 -17.43 -6.14 16.50
C ILE A 353 -18.39 -5.68 17.60
N THR A 354 -19.28 -4.75 17.29
CA THR A 354 -20.28 -4.23 18.24
C THR A 354 -21.18 -5.34 18.78
N TYR A 355 -21.73 -6.18 17.90
CA TYR A 355 -22.56 -7.31 18.28
C TYR A 355 -21.83 -8.30 19.18
N SER A 356 -20.59 -8.67 18.83
CA SER A 356 -19.81 -9.60 19.66
C SER A 356 -19.44 -9.02 21.02
N VAL A 357 -19.19 -7.71 21.10
CA VAL A 357 -18.93 -7.03 22.38
C VAL A 357 -20.19 -7.08 23.23
N ALA A 358 -21.33 -6.66 22.68
CA ALA A 358 -22.60 -6.69 23.37
C ALA A 358 -22.94 -8.11 23.88
N SER A 359 -22.75 -9.12 23.02
CA SER A 359 -22.95 -10.53 23.38
C SER A 359 -22.02 -10.99 24.50
N SER A 360 -20.72 -10.64 24.44
CA SER A 360 -19.74 -11.03 25.46
C SER A 360 -20.01 -10.36 26.81
N VAL A 361 -20.36 -9.08 26.80
CA VAL A 361 -20.75 -8.32 27.99
C VAL A 361 -22.03 -8.88 28.61
N HIS A 362 -23.02 -9.20 27.78
CA HIS A 362 -24.28 -9.80 28.22
C HIS A 362 -24.03 -11.17 28.88
N GLN A 363 -23.25 -12.04 28.23
CA GLN A 363 -22.87 -13.35 28.79
C GLN A 363 -22.15 -13.21 30.13
N ARG A 364 -21.20 -12.28 30.24
CA ARG A 364 -20.49 -12.00 31.49
C ARG A 364 -21.46 -11.60 32.60
N HIS A 365 -22.35 -10.65 32.34
CA HIS A 365 -23.31 -10.17 33.33
C HIS A 365 -24.29 -11.27 33.77
N PHE A 366 -24.71 -12.12 32.83
CA PHE A 366 -25.55 -13.28 33.11
C PHE A 366 -24.83 -14.30 34.00
N VAL A 367 -23.57 -14.63 33.70
CA VAL A 367 -22.75 -15.53 34.51
C VAL A 367 -22.52 -14.97 35.92
N GLU A 368 -22.31 -13.67 36.05
CA GLU A 368 -22.16 -13.00 37.33
C GLU A 368 -23.45 -13.09 38.17
N LYS A 369 -24.61 -12.88 37.55
CA LYS A 369 -25.91 -13.08 38.21
C LYS A 369 -26.11 -14.52 38.68
N ILE A 370 -25.80 -15.52 37.84
CA ILE A 370 -25.86 -16.93 38.23
C ILE A 370 -24.93 -17.18 39.42
N ARG A 371 -23.68 -16.70 39.36
CA ARG A 371 -22.70 -16.87 40.44
C ARG A 371 -23.22 -16.30 41.76
N ILE A 372 -23.73 -15.06 41.75
CA ILE A 372 -24.30 -14.42 42.95
C ILE A 372 -25.50 -15.22 43.47
N TYR A 373 -26.38 -15.68 42.58
CA TYR A 373 -27.53 -16.50 42.95
C TYR A 373 -27.12 -17.82 43.61
N THR A 374 -26.17 -18.54 43.03
CA THR A 374 -25.62 -19.79 43.58
C THR A 374 -25.00 -19.56 44.95
N ILE A 375 -24.19 -18.50 45.12
CA ILE A 375 -23.61 -18.14 46.42
C ILE A 375 -24.71 -17.91 47.46
N LYS A 376 -25.74 -17.10 47.13
CA LYS A 376 -26.86 -16.81 48.04
C LYS A 376 -27.64 -18.08 48.45
N LYS A 377 -27.82 -19.04 47.54
CA LYS A 377 -28.54 -20.29 47.82
C LYS A 377 -27.70 -21.32 48.58
N CYS A 378 -26.37 -21.23 48.51
CA CYS A 378 -25.46 -22.13 49.22
C CYS A 378 -24.97 -21.56 50.57
N TYR A 379 -25.50 -20.43 51.05
CA TYR A 379 -25.19 -19.95 52.40
C TYR A 379 -25.72 -20.95 53.45
N PRO A 380 -24.88 -21.44 54.37
CA PRO A 380 -25.34 -22.31 55.45
C PRO A 380 -26.30 -21.54 56.36
N PHE A 381 -27.51 -22.06 56.51
CA PHE A 381 -28.45 -21.61 57.53
C PHE A 381 -27.99 -22.19 58.86
N PHE A 382 -27.29 -21.39 59.67
CA PHE A 382 -27.07 -21.75 61.07
C PHE A 382 -28.37 -21.44 61.82
N LEU A 383 -29.14 -22.48 62.13
CA LEU A 383 -30.23 -22.40 63.09
C LEU A 383 -29.61 -22.07 64.46
N VAL A 384 -29.96 -20.90 65.01
CA VAL A 384 -29.62 -20.48 66.38
C VAL A 384 -30.51 -21.21 67.37
#